data_AF-A0A7Y5Q8Q7-F1
#
_entry.id   AF-A0A7Y5Q8Q7-F1
#
_cell.length_a   1.000
_cell.length_b   1.000
_cell.length_c   1.000
_cell.angle_alpha   90.00
_cell.angle_beta   90.00
_cell.angle_gamma   90.00
#
_symmetry.space_group_name_H-M   'P 1'
#
loop_
_entity.id
_entity.type
_entity.pdbx_description
1 polymer ?
#
loop_
_entity_poly.entity_id
_entity_poly.type
_entity_poly.pdbx_seq_one_letter_code
_entity_poly.pdbx_strand_id
1 'polypeptide(L)'
;YASATRDVERLLREFRGEKVDGVVMDLRNNGGGSLDEAVAITGLFIDKGPVVQAKASGGDVRVDGDTTSGVVWDGPLAVQQQAQDGQHRQGGQQPAEAPGHAQR
;
A
#
# COMPACT_ATOMS: atom_id res chain seq x y z
N TYR A 1 10.59 9.27 -20.97
CA TYR A 1 9.69 9.32 -19.80
C TYR A 1 9.86 8.01 -19.06
N ALA A 2 10.36 8.03 -17.82
CA ALA A 2 10.50 6.83 -17.00
C ALA A 2 9.13 6.48 -16.38
N SER A 3 8.74 5.22 -16.40
CA SER A 3 7.51 4.72 -15.78
C SER A 3 7.85 3.44 -15.05
N ALA A 4 7.59 3.43 -13.75
CA ALA A 4 7.88 2.29 -12.88
C ALA A 4 7.15 1.03 -13.36
N THR A 5 5.91 1.17 -13.84
CA THR A 5 5.10 0.08 -14.40
C THR A 5 5.81 -0.59 -15.57
N ARG A 6 6.35 0.18 -16.53
CA ARG A 6 7.04 -0.39 -17.70
C ARG A 6 8.32 -1.12 -17.29
N ASP A 7 9.06 -0.56 -16.33
CA ASP A 7 10.29 -1.16 -15.86
C ASP A 7 10.01 -2.46 -15.08
N VAL A 8 8.98 -2.47 -14.22
CA VAL A 8 8.53 -3.66 -13.49
C VAL A 8 8.02 -4.72 -14.46
N GLU A 9 7.18 -4.35 -15.44
CA GLU A 9 6.68 -5.28 -16.45
C GLU A 9 7.82 -5.98 -17.20
N ARG A 10 8.83 -5.21 -17.63
CA ARG A 10 10.01 -5.77 -18.31
C ARG A 10 10.73 -6.79 -17.42
N LEU A 11 10.99 -6.45 -16.17
CA LEU A 11 11.66 -7.34 -15.20
C LEU A 11 10.86 -8.62 -14.94
N LEU A 12 9.53 -8.53 -14.79
CA LEU A 12 8.67 -9.70 -14.61
C LEU A 12 8.70 -10.64 -15.82
N ARG A 13 8.78 -10.10 -17.04
CA ARG A 13 8.91 -10.88 -18.27
C ARG A 13 10.27 -11.58 -18.34
N GLU A 14 11.35 -10.91 -17.93
CA GLU A 14 12.69 -11.50 -17.82
C GLU A 14 12.71 -12.66 -16.81
N PHE A 15 12.17 -12.43 -15.61
CA PHE A 15 12.03 -13.44 -14.56
C PHE A 15 11.22 -14.67 -14.99
N ARG A 16 10.15 -14.47 -15.77
CA ARG A 16 9.38 -15.57 -16.36
C ARG A 16 10.23 -16.39 -17.35
N GLY A 17 11.06 -15.72 -18.15
CA GLY A 17 12.00 -16.37 -19.08
C GLY A 17 13.08 -17.16 -18.35
N GLU A 18 13.55 -16.64 -17.21
CA GLU A 18 14.55 -17.28 -16.34
C GLU A 18 13.95 -18.39 -15.45
N LYS A 19 12.62 -18.53 -15.42
CA LYS A 19 11.88 -19.52 -14.62
C LYS A 19 12.15 -19.39 -13.12
N VAL A 20 12.16 -18.17 -12.61
CA VAL A 20 12.26 -17.95 -11.16
C VAL A 20 11.00 -18.47 -10.44
N ASP A 21 11.17 -18.97 -9.22
CA ASP A 21 10.08 -19.61 -8.45
C ASP A 21 9.10 -18.59 -7.82
N GLY A 22 9.50 -17.33 -7.69
CA GLY A 22 8.70 -16.31 -7.03
C GLY A 22 9.34 -14.92 -7.08
N VAL A 23 8.54 -13.90 -6.80
CA VAL A 23 8.96 -12.49 -6.78
C VAL A 23 8.80 -11.91 -5.38
N VAL A 24 9.76 -11.09 -4.97
CA VAL A 24 9.64 -10.24 -3.77
C VAL A 24 9.65 -8.78 -4.21
N MET A 25 8.56 -8.07 -3.95
CA MET A 25 8.46 -6.63 -4.17
C MET A 25 8.81 -5.89 -2.88
N ASP A 26 9.96 -5.21 -2.88
CA ASP A 26 10.41 -4.43 -1.75
C ASP A 26 9.96 -2.97 -1.86
N LEU A 27 9.03 -2.58 -1.01
CA LEU A 27 8.48 -1.23 -0.86
C LEU A 27 8.99 -0.53 0.40
N ARG A 28 10.07 -1.02 1.03
CA ARG A 28 10.72 -0.29 2.12
C ARG A 28 11.27 1.03 1.60
N ASN A 29 11.11 2.09 2.40
CA ASN A 29 11.41 3.47 2.00
C ASN A 29 10.64 4.00 0.78
N ASN A 30 9.59 3.32 0.32
CA ASN A 30 8.70 3.85 -0.71
C ASN A 30 7.69 4.82 -0.05
N GLY A 31 7.90 6.12 -0.23
CA GLY A 31 7.03 7.17 0.32
C GLY A 31 5.73 7.41 -0.46
N GLY A 32 5.47 6.62 -1.50
CA GLY A 32 4.36 6.80 -2.43
C GLY A 32 4.72 7.60 -3.69
N GLY A 33 3.68 8.06 -4.39
CA GLY A 33 3.80 8.70 -5.69
C GLY A 33 2.43 8.82 -6.37
N SER A 34 2.40 8.62 -7.69
CA SER A 34 1.16 8.66 -8.48
C SER A 34 0.24 7.48 -8.15
N LEU A 35 -1.02 7.76 -7.85
CA LEU A 35 -2.05 6.73 -7.66
C LEU A 35 -2.26 5.92 -8.94
N ASP A 36 -2.24 6.58 -10.10
CA ASP A 36 -2.40 5.92 -11.39
C ASP A 36 -1.27 4.91 -11.63
N GLU A 37 -0.03 5.23 -11.21
CA GLU A 37 1.10 4.32 -11.33
C GLU A 37 0.94 3.11 -10.39
N ALA A 38 0.39 3.32 -9.19
CA ALA A 38 0.11 2.23 -8.25
C ALA A 38 -0.98 1.28 -8.79
N VAL A 39 -2.04 1.82 -9.40
CA VAL A 39 -3.08 1.03 -10.06
C VAL A 39 -2.49 0.25 -11.25
N ALA A 40 -1.66 0.90 -12.07
CA ALA A 40 -1.03 0.27 -13.23
C ALA A 40 -0.06 -0.86 -12.83
N ILE A 41 0.77 -0.67 -11.79
CA ILE A 41 1.63 -1.74 -11.26
C ILE A 41 0.78 -2.90 -10.70
N THR A 42 -0.34 -2.60 -10.04
CA THR A 42 -1.23 -3.64 -9.50
C THR A 42 -1.78 -4.53 -10.60
N GLY A 43 -2.18 -3.96 -11.74
CA GLY A 43 -2.65 -4.70 -12.93
C GLY A 43 -1.61 -5.66 -13.54
N LEU A 44 -0.34 -5.58 -13.15
CA LEU A 44 0.66 -6.58 -13.58
C LEU A 44 0.46 -7.94 -12.88
N PHE A 45 -0.25 -7.96 -11.75
CA PHE A 45 -0.40 -9.13 -10.86
C PHE A 45 -1.85 -9.59 -10.69
N ILE A 46 -2.82 -8.77 -11.08
CA ILE A 46 -4.24 -9.10 -11.02
C ILE A 46 -4.87 -8.93 -12.39
N ASP A 47 -5.91 -9.71 -12.66
CA ASP A 47 -6.76 -9.47 -13.82
C ASP A 47 -7.68 -8.26 -13.54
N LYS A 48 -8.67 -8.03 -14.42
CA LYS A 48 -9.63 -6.92 -14.29
C LYS A 48 -10.30 -6.84 -12.92
N GLY A 49 -10.39 -5.61 -12.38
CA GLY A 49 -11.15 -5.36 -11.17
C GLY A 49 -10.80 -4.05 -10.47
N PRO A 50 -11.60 -3.67 -9.46
CA PRO A 50 -11.31 -2.49 -8.64
C PRO A 50 -10.04 -2.70 -7.82
N VAL A 51 -9.17 -1.67 -7.78
CA VAL A 51 -7.92 -1.68 -7.03
C VAL A 51 -8.00 -0.75 -5.83
N VAL A 52 -8.56 0.44 -6.02
CA VAL A 52 -8.66 1.46 -4.98
C VAL A 52 -10.00 2.16 -5.04
N GLN A 53 -10.54 2.48 -3.86
CA GLN A 53 -11.72 3.29 -3.72
C GLN A 53 -11.39 4.51 -2.86
N ALA A 54 -11.47 5.69 -3.45
CA ALA A 54 -11.27 6.97 -2.77
C ALA A 54 -12.63 7.61 -2.46
N LYS A 55 -12.80 8.04 -1.21
CA LYS A 55 -13.99 8.79 -0.79
C LYS A 55 -13.59 10.22 -0.45
N ALA A 56 -14.16 11.19 -1.16
CA ALA A 56 -13.99 12.60 -0.86
C ALA A 56 -14.80 12.98 0.39
N SER A 57 -14.39 14.06 1.06
CA SER A 57 -15.08 14.59 2.24
C SER A 57 -16.54 14.97 1.96
N GLY A 58 -16.87 15.36 0.73
CA GLY A 58 -18.24 15.65 0.27
C GLY A 58 -19.12 14.41 0.03
N GLY A 59 -18.57 13.20 0.17
CA GLY A 59 -19.31 11.94 -0.01
C GLY A 59 -19.12 11.28 -1.37
N ASP A 60 -18.53 11.97 -2.34
CA ASP A 60 -18.23 11.41 -3.67
C ASP A 60 -17.25 10.23 -3.55
N VAL A 61 -17.57 9.16 -4.29
CA VAL A 61 -16.77 7.94 -4.34
C VAL A 61 -16.21 7.77 -5.73
N ARG A 62 -14.89 7.64 -5.83
CA ARG A 62 -14.18 7.26 -7.05
C ARG A 62 -13.59 5.86 -6.86
N VAL A 63 -13.76 5.01 -7.86
CA VAL A 63 -13.15 3.68 -7.91
C VAL A 63 -12.21 3.64 -9.10
N ASP A 64 -10.95 3.35 -8.84
CA ASP A 64 -9.94 3.11 -9.86
C ASP A 64 -9.53 1.64 -9.81
N GLY A 65 -9.31 1.05 -10.98
CA GLY A 65 -9.06 -0.38 -11.12
C GLY A 65 -8.40 -0.71 -12.44
N ASP A 66 -7.95 -1.97 -12.57
CA ASP A 66 -7.40 -2.43 -13.84
C ASP A 66 -8.53 -2.73 -14.83
N THR A 67 -8.32 -2.27 -16.06
CA THR A 67 -9.23 -2.44 -17.19
C THR A 67 -8.62 -3.33 -18.28
N THR A 68 -7.36 -3.75 -18.12
CA THR A 68 -6.65 -4.65 -19.01
C THR A 68 -6.93 -6.09 -18.60
N SER A 69 -7.05 -7.00 -19.57
CA SER A 69 -7.22 -8.43 -19.27
C SER A 69 -5.89 -9.15 -19.21
N GLY A 70 -5.78 -10.07 -18.26
CA GLY A 70 -4.62 -10.93 -18.06
C GLY A 70 -3.58 -10.30 -17.13
N VAL A 71 -2.61 -11.12 -16.74
CA VAL A 71 -1.56 -10.74 -15.79
C VAL A 71 -0.19 -10.94 -16.42
N VAL A 72 0.77 -10.12 -16.00
CA VAL A 72 2.18 -10.28 -16.38
C VAL A 72 2.87 -11.30 -15.48
N TRP A 73 2.48 -11.39 -14.21
CA TRP A 73 2.99 -12.37 -13.25
C TRP A 73 1.86 -13.02 -12.46
N ASP A 74 1.77 -14.34 -12.56
CA ASP A 74 0.79 -15.22 -11.88
C ASP A 74 1.45 -16.17 -10.86
N GLY A 75 2.77 -16.07 -10.67
CA GLY A 75 3.52 -16.88 -9.72
C GLY A 75 3.48 -16.32 -8.28
N PRO A 76 4.10 -17.02 -7.32
CA PRO A 76 4.21 -16.55 -5.94
C PRO A 76 4.78 -15.12 -5.83
N LEU A 77 4.13 -14.28 -5.03
CA LEU A 77 4.53 -12.89 -4.77
C LEU A 77 4.53 -12.63 -3.26
N ALA A 78 5.61 -12.05 -2.77
CA ALA A 78 5.68 -11.45 -1.44
C ALA A 78 5.92 -9.94 -1.54
N VAL A 79 5.31 -9.16 -0.65
CA VAL A 79 5.53 -7.71 -0.57
C VAL A 79 6.19 -7.39 0.76
N GLN A 80 7.34 -6.71 0.72
CA GLN A 80 8.01 -6.20 1.91
C GLN A 80 7.74 -4.71 2.06
N GLN A 81 7.22 -4.30 3.22
CA GLN A 81 6.99 -2.90 3.55
C GLN A 81 7.52 -2.62 4.96
N GLN A 82 7.97 -1.39 5.19
CA GLN A 82 8.33 -0.95 6.53
C GLN A 82 7.07 -0.81 7.39
N ALA A 83 7.14 -1.23 8.65
CA ALA A 83 6.09 -0.93 9.61
C ALA A 83 6.06 0.59 9.83
N GLN A 84 4.91 1.23 9.60
CA GLN A 84 4.68 2.57 10.13
C GLN A 84 4.23 2.42 11.58
N ASP A 85 5.16 2.58 12.53
CA ASP A 85 4.80 2.63 13.94
C ASP A 85 3.92 3.86 14.18
N GLY A 86 2.65 3.59 14.52
CA GLY A 86 1.64 4.60 14.79
C GLY A 86 1.84 5.24 16.17
N GLN A 87 2.18 6.53 16.14
CA GLN A 87 1.80 7.57 17.10
C GLN A 87 2.46 7.62 18.48
N HIS A 88 3.24 8.69 18.70
CA HIS A 88 3.23 9.40 19.97
C HIS A 88 1.82 10.00 20.22
N ARG A 89 0.93 9.25 20.86
CA ARG A 89 -0.18 9.83 21.63
C ARG A 89 0.32 10.13 23.04
N GLN A 90 0.91 11.31 23.25
CA GLN A 90 0.97 11.87 24.60
C GLN A 90 -0.23 12.79 24.80
N GLY A 91 -1.23 12.24 25.48
CA GLY A 91 -2.43 12.93 25.93
C GLY A 91 -3.06 12.17 27.08
N GLY A 92 -2.24 11.74 28.05
CA GLY A 92 -2.69 11.15 29.30
C GLY A 92 -2.87 12.26 30.34
N GLN A 93 -4.12 12.56 30.67
CA GLN A 93 -4.51 13.37 31.82
C GLN A 93 -3.78 12.88 33.08
N GLN A 94 -3.10 13.80 33.77
CA GLN A 94 -2.77 13.62 35.18
C GLN A 94 -4.09 13.57 35.98
N PRO A 95 -4.32 12.55 36.82
CA PRO A 95 -5.45 12.58 37.74
C PRO A 95 -5.18 13.65 38.80
N ALA A 96 -6.19 14.50 39.04
CA ALA A 96 -6.18 15.48 40.11
C ALA A 96 -6.15 14.76 41.47
N GLU A 97 -5.08 14.97 42.24
CA GLU A 97 -5.06 14.60 43.65
C GLU A 97 -6.04 15.51 44.41
N ALA A 98 -7.13 14.93 44.90
CA ALA A 98 -8.00 15.60 45.86
C ALA A 98 -7.41 15.41 47.27
N PRO A 99 -7.07 16.49 48.01
CA PRO A 99 -6.71 16.35 49.41
C PRO A 99 -7.96 15.98 50.22
N GLY A 100 -7.91 14.82 50.87
CA GLY A 100 -8.97 14.28 51.70
C GLY A 100 -9.32 15.20 52.88
N HIS A 101 -10.61 15.31 53.14
CA HIS A 101 -11.13 15.87 54.38
C HIS A 101 -10.94 14.89 55.54
N ALA A 102 -10.56 15.45 56.69
CA ALA A 102 -11.24 15.31 57.99
C ALA A 102 -10.38 14.82 59.17
N GLN A 103 -10.51 15.60 60.26
CA GLN A 103 -10.46 15.21 61.68
C GLN A 103 -9.09 15.01 62.35
N ARG A 104 -8.61 16.04 63.04
CA ARG A 104 -8.79 16.23 64.50
C ARG A 104 -8.39 17.62 64.94
#